data_AF-N6Y9I3-F1
#
_entry.id   AF-N6Y9I3-F1
#
_cell.length_a   1.000
_cell.length_b   1.000
_cell.length_c   1.000
_cell.angle_alpha   90.00
_cell.angle_beta   90.00
_cell.angle_gamma   90.00
#
_symmetry.space_group_name_H-M   'P 1'
#
loop_
_entity.id
_entity.type
_entity.pdbx_description
1 polymer ?
#
loop_
_entity_poly.entity_id
_entity_poly.type
_entity_poly.pdbx_seq_one_letter_code
_entity_poly.pdbx_strand_id
1 'polypeptide(L)'
;MRLAMFPLFLGVLLLAGCGDATPPPQAKAPPFVRTVAVAAAGDTAFGLSGTVRARVESPLAFQVGGRIARRAVDAGQHVAAGQVLFELDTRDLEQAVRAAEADLAAAEAALATASADLARNRQLQQRNYTSEQALQRFELAQREARTRRDAAAARLTQARNALGYGRLQAPAAGVLIDVVGEAGQVVGAGQQVALLAQAGEREIEVHFPAGATPPAEGPG
;
A
#
# COMPACT_ATOMS: atom_id res chain seq x y z
N MET A 1 -119.18 10.34 47.67
CA MET A 1 -120.40 9.59 48.06
C MET A 1 -120.46 8.32 47.22
N ARG A 2 -120.49 7.15 47.88
CA ARG A 2 -120.75 5.77 47.38
C ARG A 2 -119.56 5.06 46.69
N LEU A 3 -118.86 4.10 47.30
CA LEU A 3 -119.15 2.75 47.87
C LEU A 3 -119.49 1.67 46.81
N ALA A 4 -118.66 0.62 46.73
CA ALA A 4 -118.96 -0.83 46.50
C ALA A 4 -117.70 -1.51 45.91
N MET A 5 -116.94 -2.37 46.60
CA MET A 5 -117.20 -3.70 47.19
C MET A 5 -117.08 -4.86 46.15
N PHE A 6 -115.92 -5.53 46.23
CA PHE A 6 -115.50 -6.89 45.77
C PHE A 6 -116.54 -7.99 46.15
N PRO A 7 -116.43 -9.30 45.77
CA PRO A 7 -115.52 -10.06 44.87
C PRO A 7 -116.30 -11.06 43.96
N LEU A 8 -115.63 -12.03 43.30
CA LEU A 8 -115.80 -13.50 43.58
C LEU A 8 -115.46 -14.38 42.36
N PHE A 9 -114.49 -15.29 42.58
CA PHE A 9 -114.33 -16.63 41.97
C PHE A 9 -114.08 -16.71 40.45
N LEU A 10 -113.42 -17.71 39.87
CA LEU A 10 -112.67 -18.91 40.26
C LEU A 10 -112.43 -19.59 38.91
N GLY A 11 -111.19 -19.86 38.53
CA GLY A 11 -110.92 -20.39 37.19
C GLY A 11 -109.49 -20.85 36.99
N VAL A 12 -109.05 -21.76 37.84
CA VAL A 12 -107.87 -22.60 37.62
C VAL A 12 -108.11 -23.42 36.35
N LEU A 13 -107.25 -23.27 35.33
CA LEU A 13 -107.02 -24.32 34.35
C LEU A 13 -105.62 -24.19 33.69
N LEU A 14 -104.70 -24.98 34.25
CA LEU A 14 -103.71 -25.82 33.58
C LEU A 14 -102.91 -25.29 32.37
N LEU A 15 -101.59 -25.19 32.62
CA LEU A 15 -100.50 -25.81 31.86
C LEU A 15 -100.72 -26.07 30.35
N ALA A 16 -100.04 -25.27 29.52
CA ALA A 16 -99.49 -25.72 28.25
C ALA A 16 -98.10 -25.11 28.06
N GLY A 17 -97.08 -25.82 28.53
CA GLY A 17 -95.71 -25.66 28.07
C GLY A 17 -95.39 -26.81 27.13
N CYS A 18 -95.10 -26.52 25.87
CA CYS A 18 -94.06 -27.17 25.05
C CYS A 18 -94.06 -26.64 23.61
N GLY A 19 -92.87 -26.36 23.11
CA GLY A 19 -92.54 -26.57 21.70
C GLY A 19 -92.21 -25.32 20.91
N ASP A 20 -90.94 -24.93 20.91
CA ASP A 20 -90.32 -24.36 19.71
C ASP A 20 -88.89 -24.86 19.55
N ALA A 21 -88.57 -25.10 18.27
CA ALA A 21 -87.50 -25.93 17.76
C ALA A 21 -86.09 -25.51 18.21
N THR A 22 -85.26 -26.52 18.51
CA THR A 22 -83.81 -26.39 18.61
C THR A 22 -83.24 -25.82 17.30
N PRO A 23 -82.44 -24.74 17.36
CA PRO A 23 -81.93 -24.03 16.19
C PRO A 23 -80.81 -24.83 15.48
N PRO A 24 -80.59 -24.61 14.16
CA PRO A 24 -79.40 -25.11 13.49
C PRO A 24 -78.14 -24.54 14.15
N PRO A 25 -77.01 -25.27 14.18
CA PRO A 25 -75.78 -24.77 14.77
C PRO A 25 -75.37 -23.51 14.00
N GLN A 26 -75.51 -22.36 14.66
CA GLN A 26 -74.89 -21.12 14.20
C GLN A 26 -73.39 -21.38 14.17
N ALA A 27 -72.84 -21.52 12.97
CA ALA A 27 -71.42 -21.39 12.76
C ALA A 27 -71.03 -20.03 13.34
N LYS A 28 -70.33 -20.02 14.49
CA LYS A 28 -69.71 -18.81 15.02
C LYS A 28 -68.88 -18.24 13.88
N ALA A 29 -69.27 -17.08 13.37
CA ALA A 29 -68.45 -16.35 12.43
C ALA A 29 -67.04 -16.23 13.06
N PRO A 30 -65.97 -16.61 12.35
CA PRO A 30 -64.63 -16.55 12.92
C PRO A 30 -64.39 -15.12 13.43
N PRO A 31 -63.76 -14.96 14.61
CA PRO A 31 -63.54 -13.63 15.17
C PRO A 31 -62.77 -12.78 14.16
N PHE A 32 -63.21 -11.54 13.97
CA PHE A 32 -62.49 -10.58 13.13
C PHE A 32 -61.10 -10.35 13.70
N VAL A 33 -60.10 -10.98 13.09
CA VAL A 33 -58.70 -10.78 13.42
C VAL A 33 -58.10 -9.78 12.45
N ARG A 34 -57.51 -8.71 12.98
CA ARG A 34 -56.75 -7.75 12.19
C ARG A 34 -55.39 -8.37 11.89
N THR A 35 -55.21 -8.86 10.66
CA THR A 35 -53.91 -9.26 10.16
C THR A 35 -53.20 -8.06 9.54
N VAL A 36 -51.88 -8.02 9.67
CA VAL A 36 -51.02 -7.11 8.92
C VAL A 36 -50.21 -7.97 7.97
N ALA A 37 -50.26 -7.66 6.68
CA ALA A 37 -49.36 -8.26 5.71
C ALA A 37 -47.95 -7.75 6.00
N VAL A 38 -47.07 -8.63 6.46
CA VAL A 38 -45.64 -8.32 6.59
C VAL A 38 -45.05 -8.39 5.19
N ALA A 39 -44.81 -7.23 4.57
CA ALA A 39 -43.94 -7.18 3.40
C ALA A 39 -42.51 -7.48 3.85
N ALA A 40 -41.76 -8.24 3.05
CA ALA A 40 -40.32 -8.39 3.27
C ALA A 40 -39.73 -6.98 3.38
N ALA A 41 -38.93 -6.73 4.42
CA ALA A 41 -38.18 -5.48 4.52
C ALA A 41 -37.38 -5.35 3.22
N GLY A 42 -37.65 -4.32 2.42
CA GLY A 42 -36.81 -4.01 1.27
C GLY A 42 -35.37 -3.87 1.74
N ASP A 43 -34.42 -4.29 0.91
CA ASP A 43 -32.98 -4.36 1.22
C ASP A 43 -32.58 -3.30 2.25
N THR A 44 -32.28 -3.75 3.47
CA THR A 44 -31.73 -2.87 4.50
C THR A 44 -30.34 -2.49 4.05
N ALA A 45 -30.23 -1.41 3.28
CA ALA A 45 -28.96 -0.84 2.91
C ALA A 45 -28.30 -0.32 4.19
N PHE A 46 -27.35 -1.09 4.72
CA PHE A 46 -26.50 -0.62 5.80
C PHE A 46 -25.55 0.44 5.23
N GLY A 47 -25.72 1.69 5.64
CA GLY A 47 -24.73 2.74 5.40
C GLY A 47 -23.59 2.61 6.40
N LEU A 48 -22.48 1.98 6.00
CA LEU A 48 -21.25 1.98 6.80
C LEU A 48 -20.31 3.07 6.29
N SER A 49 -19.70 3.83 7.21
CA SER A 49 -18.62 4.76 6.86
C SER A 49 -17.33 3.95 6.69
N GLY A 50 -16.82 3.86 5.47
CA GLY A 50 -15.52 3.29 5.15
C GLY A 50 -14.51 4.37 4.76
N THR A 51 -13.23 4.11 4.98
CA THR A 51 -12.15 4.96 4.46
C THR A 51 -11.61 4.33 3.18
N VAL A 52 -11.54 5.11 2.10
CA VAL A 52 -10.95 4.66 0.84
C VAL A 52 -9.44 4.68 1.00
N ARG A 53 -8.78 3.52 0.89
CA ARG A 53 -7.32 3.38 0.92
C ARG A 53 -6.81 2.94 -0.45
N ALA A 54 -5.60 3.38 -0.78
CA ALA A 54 -4.95 2.85 -1.97
C ALA A 54 -4.54 1.40 -1.69
N ARG A 55 -4.73 0.50 -2.69
CA ARG A 55 -4.28 -0.90 -2.57
C ARG A 55 -2.78 -1.00 -2.24
N VAL A 56 -1.99 -0.02 -2.67
CA VAL A 56 -0.54 0.03 -2.43
C VAL A 56 -0.13 1.41 -1.94
N GLU A 57 0.22 1.47 -0.65
CA GLU A 57 0.90 2.61 -0.02
C GLU A 57 2.39 2.27 0.11
N SER A 58 3.26 3.09 -0.45
CA SER A 58 4.71 2.88 -0.44
C SER A 58 5.40 4.02 0.32
N PRO A 59 6.03 3.74 1.48
CA PRO A 59 6.86 4.74 2.16
C PRO A 59 8.10 5.03 1.31
N LEU A 60 8.35 6.31 1.07
CA LEU A 60 9.48 6.80 0.29
C LEU A 60 10.58 7.27 1.24
N ALA A 61 11.78 6.76 1.02
CA ALA A 61 12.96 7.04 1.83
C ALA A 61 14.20 7.12 0.95
N PHE A 62 15.20 7.88 1.41
CA PHE A 62 16.51 7.89 0.76
C PHE A 62 17.31 6.64 1.10
N GLN A 63 18.07 6.11 0.14
CA GLN A 63 18.97 4.98 0.38
C GLN A 63 20.30 5.41 1.00
N VAL A 64 20.63 6.71 0.92
CA VAL A 64 21.82 7.33 1.49
C VAL A 64 21.40 8.41 2.48
N GLY A 65 22.19 8.60 3.55
CA GLY A 65 21.96 9.68 4.49
C GLY A 65 22.46 11.02 3.93
N GLY A 66 21.83 12.11 4.35
CA GLY A 66 22.25 13.45 3.94
C GLY A 66 21.26 14.53 4.36
N ARG A 67 21.61 15.77 4.03
CA ARG A 67 20.72 16.93 4.24
C ARG A 67 19.82 17.12 3.03
N ILE A 68 18.52 17.26 3.23
CA ILE A 68 17.58 17.60 2.15
C ILE A 68 17.90 19.02 1.67
N ALA A 69 18.35 19.16 0.44
CA ALA A 69 18.61 20.46 -0.19
C ALA A 69 17.32 21.07 -0.73
N ARG A 70 16.44 20.24 -1.31
CA ARG A 70 15.20 20.70 -1.96
C ARG A 70 14.07 19.69 -1.81
N ARG A 71 12.88 20.23 -1.52
CA ARG A 71 11.58 19.56 -1.61
C ARG A 71 10.84 20.13 -2.83
N ALA A 72 10.43 19.28 -3.77
CA ALA A 72 9.82 19.69 -5.02
C ALA A 72 8.31 19.38 -5.10
N VAL A 73 7.74 18.78 -4.06
CA VAL A 73 6.36 18.28 -4.03
C VAL A 73 5.70 18.47 -2.67
N ASP A 74 4.39 18.67 -2.66
CA ASP A 74 3.53 18.81 -1.47
C ASP A 74 2.62 17.59 -1.25
N ALA A 75 2.10 17.44 -0.02
CA ALA A 75 1.08 16.43 0.27
C ALA A 75 -0.21 16.71 -0.52
N GLY A 76 -0.89 15.65 -0.96
CA GLY A 76 -2.04 15.70 -1.86
C GLY A 76 -1.70 15.90 -3.34
N GLN A 77 -0.44 16.11 -3.69
CA GLN A 77 -0.02 16.32 -5.08
C GLN A 77 0.01 14.99 -5.87
N HIS A 78 -0.45 15.05 -7.12
CA HIS A 78 -0.28 13.95 -8.07
C HIS A 78 1.13 13.97 -8.67
N VAL A 79 1.76 12.80 -8.75
CA VAL A 79 3.11 12.63 -9.27
C VAL A 79 3.15 11.55 -10.35
N ALA A 80 4.02 11.73 -11.34
CA ALA A 80 4.30 10.73 -12.36
C ALA A 80 5.43 9.78 -11.93
N ALA A 81 5.49 8.59 -12.50
CA ALA A 81 6.62 7.69 -12.31
C ALA A 81 7.93 8.36 -12.79
N GLY A 82 8.99 8.27 -11.98
CA GLY A 82 10.30 8.91 -12.23
C GLY A 82 10.36 10.41 -11.90
N GLN A 83 9.27 11.04 -11.44
CA GLN A 83 9.30 12.43 -11.03
C GLN A 83 10.16 12.62 -9.78
N VAL A 84 11.07 13.60 -9.81
CA VAL A 84 11.90 13.97 -8.65
C VAL A 84 11.04 14.63 -7.59
N LEU A 85 11.09 14.08 -6.38
CA LEU A 85 10.31 14.52 -5.22
C LEU A 85 11.19 15.32 -4.25
N PHE A 86 12.37 14.79 -3.96
CA PHE A 86 13.35 15.38 -3.07
C PHE A 86 14.76 15.25 -3.61
N GLU A 87 15.61 16.19 -3.24
CA GLU A 87 17.03 16.20 -3.55
C GLU A 87 17.84 16.43 -2.28
N LEU A 88 18.84 15.59 -2.04
CA LEU A 88 19.84 15.81 -1.01
C LEU A 88 20.91 16.80 -1.48
N ASP A 89 21.65 17.35 -0.53
CA ASP A 89 22.89 18.06 -0.76
C ASP A 89 23.97 17.06 -1.23
N THR A 90 24.24 17.04 -2.54
CA THR A 90 25.09 16.03 -3.19
C THR A 90 26.57 16.40 -3.20
N ARG A 91 26.99 17.52 -2.60
CA ARG A 91 28.38 18.01 -2.73
C ARG A 91 29.40 16.96 -2.30
N ASP A 92 29.18 16.29 -1.18
CA ASP A 92 30.09 15.25 -0.68
C ASP A 92 30.05 13.99 -1.55
N LEU A 93 28.87 13.61 -2.06
CA LEU A 93 28.69 12.47 -2.96
C LEU A 93 29.40 12.71 -4.31
N GLU A 94 29.32 13.94 -4.83
CA GLU A 94 30.03 14.35 -6.04
C GLU A 94 31.56 14.34 -5.85
N GLN A 95 32.06 14.76 -4.69
CA GLN A 95 33.49 14.64 -4.38
C GLN A 95 33.92 13.17 -4.31
N ALA A 96 33.09 12.29 -3.73
CA ALA A 96 33.37 10.86 -3.68
C ALA A 96 33.42 10.24 -5.08
N VAL A 97 32.54 10.65 -6.00
CA VAL A 97 32.61 10.24 -7.41
C VAL A 97 33.91 10.72 -8.05
N ARG A 98 34.28 12.00 -7.90
CA ARG A 98 35.53 12.54 -8.44
C ARG A 98 36.77 11.81 -7.93
N ALA A 99 36.82 11.49 -6.64
CA ALA A 99 37.90 10.70 -6.06
C ALA A 99 37.99 9.29 -6.67
N ALA A 100 36.85 8.60 -6.81
CA ALA A 100 36.82 7.28 -7.43
C ALA A 100 37.17 7.29 -8.93
N GLU A 101 36.83 8.37 -9.65
CA GLU A 101 37.26 8.57 -11.06
C GLU A 101 38.78 8.72 -11.16
N ALA A 102 39.38 9.50 -10.25
CA ALA A 102 40.84 9.65 -10.18
C ALA A 102 41.54 8.32 -9.85
N ASP A 103 40.99 7.54 -8.91
CA ASP A 103 41.52 6.22 -8.56
C ASP A 103 41.46 5.24 -9.75
N LEU A 104 40.36 5.26 -10.52
CA LEU A 104 40.24 4.45 -11.73
C LEU A 104 41.28 4.88 -12.77
N ALA A 105 41.43 6.18 -13.02
CA ALA A 105 42.42 6.70 -13.97
C ALA A 105 43.86 6.30 -13.58
N ALA A 106 44.20 6.36 -12.29
CA ALA A 106 45.49 5.90 -11.78
C ALA A 106 45.70 4.39 -11.99
N ALA A 107 44.67 3.58 -11.73
CA ALA A 107 44.74 2.13 -11.93
C ALA A 107 44.83 1.75 -13.42
N GLU A 108 44.15 2.48 -14.31
CA GLU A 108 44.25 2.32 -15.77
C GLU A 108 45.66 2.65 -16.26
N ALA A 109 46.28 3.73 -15.77
CA ALA A 109 47.66 4.08 -16.09
C ALA A 109 48.66 3.00 -15.62
N ALA A 110 48.44 2.43 -14.43
CA ALA A 110 49.25 1.33 -13.91
C ALA A 110 49.13 0.06 -14.78
N LEU A 111 47.90 -0.28 -15.21
CA LEU A 111 47.66 -1.41 -16.12
C LEU A 111 48.31 -1.17 -17.50
N ALA A 112 48.25 0.05 -18.03
CA ALA A 112 48.90 0.40 -19.28
C ALA A 112 50.41 0.19 -19.21
N THR A 113 51.04 0.66 -18.12
CA THR A 113 52.48 0.45 -17.86
C THR A 113 52.82 -1.04 -17.79
N ALA A 114 52.12 -1.81 -16.95
CA ALA A 114 52.38 -3.24 -16.79
C ALA A 114 52.15 -4.04 -18.10
N SER A 115 51.18 -3.62 -18.91
CA SER A 115 50.92 -4.22 -20.23
C SER A 115 52.04 -3.92 -21.23
N ALA A 116 52.56 -2.69 -21.23
CA ALA A 116 53.70 -2.31 -22.08
C ALA A 116 54.98 -3.05 -21.68
N ASP A 117 55.24 -3.20 -20.37
CA ASP A 117 56.39 -3.95 -19.86
C ASP A 117 56.31 -5.43 -20.22
N LEU A 118 55.14 -6.04 -20.08
CA LEU A 118 54.91 -7.41 -20.50
C LEU A 118 55.11 -7.60 -22.01
N ALA A 119 54.57 -6.71 -22.84
CA ALA A 119 54.74 -6.76 -24.29
C ALA A 119 56.23 -6.67 -24.68
N ARG A 120 56.98 -5.76 -24.06
CA ARG A 120 58.43 -5.62 -24.26
C ARG A 120 59.19 -6.88 -23.87
N ASN A 121 58.89 -7.46 -22.71
CA ASN A 121 59.58 -8.66 -22.23
C ASN A 121 59.23 -9.90 -23.05
N ARG A 122 58.01 -10.02 -23.58
CA ARG A 122 57.66 -11.08 -24.55
C ARG A 122 58.51 -11.00 -25.80
N GLN A 123 58.73 -9.80 -26.34
CA GLN A 123 59.59 -9.61 -27.51
C GLN A 123 61.06 -9.97 -27.23
N LEU A 124 61.56 -9.67 -26.02
CA LEU A 124 62.91 -10.05 -25.61
C LEU A 124 63.05 -11.57 -25.41
N GLN A 125 62.00 -12.24 -24.91
CA GLN A 125 61.98 -13.70 -24.71
C GLN A 125 62.01 -14.45 -26.04
N GLN A 126 61.27 -13.98 -27.04
CA GLN A 126 61.31 -14.52 -28.40
C GLN A 126 62.70 -14.44 -29.04
N ARG A 127 63.53 -13.52 -28.55
CA ARG A 127 64.93 -13.35 -28.95
C ARG A 127 65.92 -14.02 -27.98
N ASN A 128 65.43 -14.86 -27.06
CA ASN A 128 66.19 -15.57 -26.02
C ASN A 128 67.01 -14.68 -25.07
N TYR A 129 66.62 -13.41 -24.87
CA TYR A 129 67.33 -12.47 -23.97
C TYR A 129 66.76 -12.43 -22.54
N THR A 130 65.66 -13.10 -22.25
CA THR A 130 65.08 -13.16 -20.89
C THR A 130 64.59 -14.57 -20.56
N SER A 131 64.57 -14.92 -19.26
CA SER A 131 64.10 -16.20 -18.78
C SER A 131 62.57 -16.28 -18.72
N GLU A 132 62.03 -17.52 -18.76
CA GLU A 132 60.60 -17.76 -18.57
C GLU A 132 60.11 -17.26 -17.21
N GLN A 133 60.92 -17.44 -16.16
CA GLN A 133 60.60 -16.95 -14.82
C GLN A 133 60.46 -15.43 -14.78
N ALA A 134 61.32 -14.70 -15.50
CA ALA A 134 61.21 -13.25 -15.59
C ALA A 134 59.93 -12.84 -16.34
N LEU A 135 59.61 -13.51 -17.46
CA LEU A 135 58.38 -13.26 -18.20
C LEU A 135 57.13 -13.50 -17.34
N GLN A 136 57.08 -14.61 -16.59
CA GLN A 136 55.98 -14.94 -15.68
C GLN A 136 55.75 -13.85 -14.62
N ARG A 137 56.81 -13.19 -14.12
CA ARG A 137 56.67 -12.05 -13.19
C ARG A 137 55.95 -10.86 -13.82
N PHE A 138 56.25 -10.52 -15.07
CA PHE A 138 55.53 -9.46 -15.78
C PHE A 138 54.08 -9.84 -16.09
N GLU A 139 53.81 -11.11 -16.38
CA GLU A 139 52.44 -11.59 -16.54
C GLU A 139 51.63 -11.49 -15.26
N LEU A 140 52.23 -11.84 -14.11
CA LEU A 140 51.61 -11.67 -12.80
C LEU A 140 51.36 -10.19 -12.50
N ALA A 141 52.33 -9.31 -12.75
CA ALA A 141 52.20 -7.87 -12.54
C ALA A 141 51.08 -7.25 -13.39
N GLN A 142 50.96 -7.67 -14.66
CA GLN A 142 49.89 -7.22 -15.55
C GLN A 142 48.52 -7.71 -15.09
N ARG A 143 48.42 -8.97 -14.65
CA ARG A 143 47.18 -9.50 -14.05
C ARG A 143 46.79 -8.75 -12.78
N GLU A 144 47.76 -8.48 -11.90
CA GLU A 144 47.51 -7.72 -10.67
C GLU A 144 47.04 -6.29 -10.97
N ALA A 145 47.69 -5.59 -11.88
CA ALA A 145 47.27 -4.25 -12.31
C ALA A 145 45.86 -4.26 -12.91
N ARG A 146 45.49 -5.32 -13.65
CA ARG A 146 44.15 -5.49 -14.21
C ARG A 146 43.11 -5.61 -13.12
N THR A 147 43.36 -6.48 -12.13
CA THR A 147 42.46 -6.65 -10.98
C THR A 147 42.30 -5.34 -10.20
N ARG A 148 43.38 -4.57 -10.01
CA ARG A 148 43.31 -3.25 -9.36
C ARG A 148 42.44 -2.27 -10.15
N ARG A 149 42.55 -2.24 -11.47
CA ARG A 149 41.68 -1.44 -12.36
C ARG A 149 40.22 -1.86 -12.21
N ASP A 150 39.93 -3.15 -12.25
CA ASP A 150 38.56 -3.67 -12.14
C ASP A 150 37.96 -3.32 -10.77
N ALA A 151 38.74 -3.41 -9.69
CA ALA A 151 38.32 -2.99 -8.35
C ALA A 151 38.04 -1.47 -8.28
N ALA A 152 38.88 -0.63 -8.89
CA ALA A 152 38.64 0.81 -8.94
C ALA A 152 37.38 1.16 -9.75
N ALA A 153 37.12 0.46 -10.86
CA ALA A 153 35.91 0.64 -11.65
C ALA A 153 34.62 0.29 -10.86
N ALA A 154 34.69 -0.78 -10.06
CA ALA A 154 33.59 -1.14 -9.16
C ALA A 154 33.33 -0.06 -8.09
N ARG A 155 34.39 0.51 -7.50
CA ARG A 155 34.28 1.62 -6.53
C ARG A 155 33.67 2.87 -7.16
N LEU A 156 34.04 3.22 -8.39
CA LEU A 156 33.41 4.30 -9.14
C LEU A 156 31.92 4.07 -9.36
N THR A 157 31.55 2.83 -9.70
CA THR A 157 30.14 2.46 -9.89
C THR A 157 29.35 2.62 -8.59
N GLN A 158 29.91 2.18 -7.46
CA GLN A 158 29.31 2.38 -6.14
C GLN A 158 29.13 3.86 -5.80
N ALA A 159 30.15 4.70 -6.04
CA ALA A 159 30.06 6.14 -5.79
C ALA A 159 28.99 6.82 -6.66
N ARG A 160 28.89 6.43 -7.94
CA ARG A 160 27.86 6.95 -8.86
C ARG A 160 26.45 6.54 -8.45
N ASN A 161 26.27 5.31 -7.99
CA ASN A 161 24.99 4.84 -7.47
C ASN A 161 24.59 5.65 -6.22
N ALA A 162 25.51 5.85 -5.28
CA ALA A 162 25.28 6.67 -4.09
C ALA A 162 24.87 8.11 -4.46
N LEU A 163 25.54 8.72 -5.44
CA LEU A 163 25.14 10.03 -5.97
C LEU A 163 23.74 10.02 -6.58
N GLY A 164 23.40 8.98 -7.36
CA GLY A 164 22.07 8.79 -7.92
C GLY A 164 20.97 8.69 -6.85
N TYR A 165 21.27 7.99 -5.75
CA TYR A 165 20.36 7.88 -4.60
C TYR A 165 20.17 9.19 -3.83
N GLY A 166 20.97 10.23 -4.11
CA GLY A 166 20.76 11.58 -3.62
C GLY A 166 19.50 12.26 -4.20
N ARG A 167 18.88 11.67 -5.24
CA ARG A 167 17.59 12.11 -5.78
C ARG A 167 16.53 11.06 -5.50
N LEU A 168 15.51 11.42 -4.73
CA LEU A 168 14.37 10.56 -4.46
C LEU A 168 13.30 10.80 -5.53
N GLN A 169 13.02 9.77 -6.33
CA GLN A 169 12.04 9.80 -7.40
C GLN A 169 10.84 8.93 -7.04
N ALA A 170 9.67 9.26 -7.59
CA ALA A 170 8.48 8.44 -7.44
C ALA A 170 8.64 7.11 -8.20
N PRO A 171 8.50 5.94 -7.54
CA PRO A 171 8.63 4.64 -8.22
C PRO A 171 7.48 4.34 -9.19
N ALA A 172 6.32 4.97 -8.99
CA ALA A 172 5.15 4.85 -9.85
C ALA A 172 4.33 6.15 -9.83
N ALA A 173 3.37 6.28 -10.75
CA ALA A 173 2.42 7.37 -10.72
C ALA A 173 1.43 7.20 -9.54
N GLY A 174 1.02 8.30 -8.92
CA GLY A 174 0.19 8.26 -7.73
C GLY A 174 -0.05 9.61 -7.08
N VAL A 175 -0.53 9.58 -5.84
CA VAL A 175 -0.76 10.77 -5.01
C VAL A 175 0.07 10.65 -3.74
N LEU A 176 0.76 11.71 -3.36
CA LEU A 176 1.46 11.76 -2.08
C LEU A 176 0.44 11.95 -0.96
N ILE A 177 0.29 10.95 -0.09
CA ILE A 177 -0.61 11.02 1.07
C ILE A 177 -0.01 11.95 2.12
N ASP A 178 1.28 11.75 2.40
CA ASP A 178 2.00 12.47 3.44
C ASP A 178 3.41 12.81 2.98
N VAL A 179 3.93 13.94 3.45
CA VAL A 179 5.24 14.51 3.09
C VAL A 179 5.83 15.11 4.37
N VAL A 180 6.68 14.33 5.03
CA VAL A 180 7.27 14.68 6.35
C VAL A 180 8.69 15.22 6.25
N GLY A 181 9.35 15.06 5.09
CA GLY A 181 10.68 15.58 4.86
C GLY A 181 10.66 17.08 4.57
N GLU A 182 11.50 17.84 5.27
CA GLU A 182 11.63 19.29 5.07
C GLU A 182 12.98 19.70 4.48
N ALA A 183 12.98 20.79 3.73
CA ALA A 183 14.23 21.36 3.22
C ALA A 183 15.13 21.83 4.39
N GLY A 184 16.40 21.46 4.36
CA GLY A 184 17.36 21.71 5.43
C GLY A 184 17.44 20.62 6.50
N GLN A 185 16.46 19.71 6.56
CA GLN A 185 16.48 18.58 7.50
C GLN A 185 17.57 17.57 7.12
N VAL A 186 18.21 16.98 8.13
CA VAL A 186 19.13 15.85 7.95
C VAL A 186 18.37 14.55 8.16
N VAL A 187 18.51 13.63 7.21
CA VAL A 187 17.83 12.33 7.22
C VAL A 187 18.84 11.18 7.16
N GLY A 188 18.54 10.10 7.87
CA GLY A 188 19.28 8.84 7.78
C GLY A 188 18.85 8.02 6.56
N ALA A 189 19.71 7.08 6.15
CA ALA A 189 19.32 6.07 5.16
C ALA A 189 18.13 5.25 5.67
N GLY A 190 17.12 5.04 4.84
CA GLY A 190 15.89 4.33 5.18
C GLY A 190 14.87 5.14 6.00
N GLN A 191 15.18 6.38 6.36
CA GLN A 191 14.22 7.26 7.04
C GLN A 191 13.14 7.72 6.05
N GLN A 192 11.87 7.47 6.39
CA GLN A 192 10.72 7.89 5.59
C GLN A 192 10.63 9.41 5.52
N VAL A 193 10.46 9.94 4.31
CA VAL A 193 10.28 11.38 4.03
C VAL A 193 8.96 11.69 3.32
N ALA A 194 8.31 10.68 2.72
CA ALA A 194 6.97 10.81 2.15
C ALA A 194 6.26 9.45 2.07
N LEU A 195 4.95 9.46 1.85
CA LEU A 195 4.11 8.29 1.62
C LEU A 195 3.37 8.44 0.29
N LEU A 196 3.57 7.48 -0.62
CA LEU A 196 2.92 7.48 -1.94
C LEU A 196 1.79 6.45 -2.00
N ALA A 197 0.58 6.91 -2.30
CA ALA A 197 -0.51 6.06 -2.79
C ALA A 197 -0.37 5.87 -4.29
N GLN A 198 -0.11 4.64 -4.76
CA GLN A 198 -0.05 4.37 -6.19
C GLN A 198 -1.42 4.54 -6.86
N ALA A 199 -1.42 5.07 -8.09
CA ALA A 199 -2.61 5.11 -8.92
C ALA A 199 -2.96 3.68 -9.39
N GLY A 200 -4.17 3.22 -9.09
CA GLY A 200 -4.62 1.87 -9.41
C GLY A 200 -5.94 1.51 -8.72
N GLU A 201 -6.16 0.23 -8.50
CA GLU A 201 -7.33 -0.27 -7.77
C GLU A 201 -7.39 0.31 -6.35
N ARG A 202 -8.56 0.82 -5.99
CA ARG A 202 -8.83 1.42 -4.68
C ARG A 202 -9.54 0.37 -3.83
N GLU A 203 -9.16 0.24 -2.57
CA GLU A 203 -9.85 -0.63 -1.62
C GLU A 203 -10.64 0.21 -0.63
N ILE A 204 -11.79 -0.29 -0.20
CA ILE A 204 -12.62 0.36 0.80
C ILE A 204 -12.46 -0.42 2.10
N GLU A 205 -11.80 0.18 3.09
CA GLU A 205 -11.72 -0.38 4.44
C GLU A 205 -12.97 0.04 5.22
N VAL A 206 -13.75 -0.94 5.69
CA VAL A 206 -14.99 -0.74 6.44
C VAL A 206 -14.85 -1.36 7.83
N HIS A 207 -15.07 -0.56 8.88
CA HIS A 207 -15.10 -1.08 10.26
C HIS A 207 -16.48 -1.63 10.61
N PHE A 208 -16.55 -2.91 10.99
CA PHE A 208 -17.78 -3.56 11.44
C PHE A 208 -17.87 -3.55 12.98
N PRO A 209 -19.02 -3.14 13.57
CA PRO A 209 -19.23 -3.24 15.01
C PRO A 209 -19.28 -4.71 15.47
N ALA A 210 -18.92 -4.95 16.74
CA ALA A 210 -18.92 -6.28 17.32
C ALA A 210 -20.32 -6.93 17.22
N GLY A 211 -20.43 -8.02 16.46
CA GLY A 211 -21.68 -8.75 16.21
C GLY A 211 -22.16 -8.73 14.75
N ALA A 212 -21.55 -7.93 13.87
CA ALA A 212 -21.84 -7.96 12.44
C ALA A 212 -20.88 -8.91 11.68
N THR A 213 -21.44 -9.80 10.86
CA THR A 213 -20.65 -10.64 9.96
C THR A 213 -20.31 -9.83 8.70
N PRO A 214 -19.03 -9.64 8.34
CA PRO A 214 -18.67 -8.96 7.12
C PRO A 214 -19.20 -9.72 5.88
N PRO A 215 -19.59 -9.02 4.80
CA PRO A 215 -20.01 -9.67 3.57
C PRO A 215 -18.84 -10.44 2.93
N ALA A 216 -19.16 -11.52 2.19
CA ALA A 216 -18.15 -12.38 1.57
C ALA A 216 -17.38 -11.70 0.42
N GLU A 217 -17.94 -10.63 -0.15
CA GLU A 217 -17.35 -9.83 -1.24
C GLU A 217 -17.49 -8.33 -0.91
N GLY A 218 -16.47 -7.55 -1.27
CA GLY A 218 -16.44 -6.10 -1.05
C GLY A 218 -17.38 -5.34 -2.01
N PRO A 219 -17.71 -4.07 -1.71
CA PRO A 219 -18.48 -3.23 -2.63
C PRO A 219 -17.67 -3.01 -3.91
N GLY A 220 -18.24 -3.40 -5.06
CA GLY A 220 -17.67 -3.20 -6.40
C GLY A 220 -17.69 -1.76 -6.88
#